data_AF-A0A4R4XJF0-F1
#
_entry.id   AF-A0A4R4XJF0-F1
#
_cell.length_a   1.000
_cell.length_b   1.000
_cell.length_c   1.000
_cell.angle_alpha   90.00
_cell.angle_beta   90.00
_cell.angle_gamma   90.00
#
_symmetry.space_group_name_H-M   'P 1'
#
loop_
_entity.id
_entity.type
_entity.pdbx_description
1 polymer ?
#
loop_
_entity_poly.entity_id
_entity_poly.type
_entity_poly.pdbx_seq_one_letter_code
_entity_poly.pdbx_strand_id
1 'polypeptide(L)' 'MTAMPKVTDPAQAKAWLKDAHPDWSIVRSDKGRWWGFLDTDKRGKDAVPVRTTAADADTPQKLHELLDAAES' A
#
# COMPACT_ATOMS: atom_id res chain seq x y z
N MET A 1 11.77 -5.31 13.66
CA MET A 1 11.77 -3.95 13.08
C MET A 1 12.44 -4.05 11.71
N THR A 2 11.67 -4.29 10.65
CA THR A 2 12.22 -4.37 9.29
C THR A 2 12.60 -2.95 8.87
N ALA A 3 13.90 -2.64 8.91
CA ALA A 3 14.41 -1.39 8.41
C ALA A 3 14.05 -1.27 6.92
N MET A 4 13.50 -0.12 6.54
CA MET A 4 13.06 0.12 5.17
C MET A 4 14.24 -0.11 4.21
N PRO A 5 14.04 -0.87 3.11
CA PRO A 5 15.02 -0.95 2.05
C PRO A 5 15.38 0.45 1.57
N LYS A 6 16.67 0.74 1.39
CA LYS A 6 17.09 1.93 0.65
C LYS A 6 16.43 1.83 -0.73
N VAL A 7 15.58 2.81 -1.04
CA VAL A 7 14.49 2.78 -2.04
C VAL A 7 14.97 2.83 -3.50
N THR A 8 16.01 2.05 -3.82
CA THR A 8 16.57 1.97 -5.18
C THR A 8 15.91 0.88 -6.02
N ASP A 9 15.29 -0.12 -5.40
CA ASP A 9 14.61 -1.20 -6.13
C ASP A 9 13.08 -1.15 -5.98
N PRO A 10 12.33 -0.89 -7.07
CA PRO A 10 10.88 -0.87 -7.06
C PRO A 10 10.24 -2.22 -6.70
N ALA A 11 10.86 -3.36 -6.99
CA ALA A 11 10.27 -4.65 -6.64
C ALA A 11 10.34 -4.89 -5.13
N GLN A 12 11.45 -4.52 -4.50
CA GLN A 12 11.65 -4.59 -3.06
C GLN A 12 10.72 -3.63 -2.30
N ALA A 13 10.54 -2.40 -2.81
CA ALA A 13 9.58 -1.45 -2.25
C ALA A 13 8.13 -1.97 -2.35
N LYS A 14 7.77 -2.61 -3.47
CA LYS A 14 6.45 -3.23 -3.65
C LYS A 14 6.24 -4.41 -2.70
N ALA A 15 7.25 -5.25 -2.50
CA ALA A 15 7.18 -6.39 -1.58
C ALA A 15 7.00 -5.91 -0.14
N TRP A 16 7.76 -4.89 0.28
CA TRP A 16 7.62 -4.28 1.60
C TRP A 16 6.22 -3.68 1.82
N LEU A 17 5.67 -2.94 0.85
CA LEU A 17 4.32 -2.40 0.95
C LEU A 17 3.26 -3.50 1.08
N LYS A 18 3.40 -4.60 0.33
CA LYS A 18 2.48 -5.75 0.42
C LYS A 18 2.56 -6.50 1.74
N ASP A 19 3.75 -6.57 2.33
CA ASP A 19 3.98 -7.20 3.64
C ASP A 19 3.38 -6.34 4.76
N ALA A 20 3.56 -5.02 4.69
CA ALA A 20 3.00 -4.08 5.66
C ALA A 20 1.46 -3.94 5.54
N HIS A 21 0.94 -4.00 4.31
CA HIS A 21 -0.47 -3.72 3.98
C HIS A 21 -1.10 -4.89 3.21
N PRO A 22 -1.33 -6.06 3.84
CA PRO A 22 -1.74 -7.29 3.15
C PRO A 22 -3.14 -7.21 2.52
N ASP A 23 -4.02 -6.40 3.12
CA ASP A 23 -5.39 -6.13 2.64
C ASP A 23 -5.44 -5.16 1.46
N TRP A 24 -4.29 -4.62 1.06
CA TRP A 24 -4.17 -3.69 -0.05
C TRP A 24 -3.51 -4.33 -1.26
N SER A 25 -4.06 -4.01 -2.43
CA SER A 25 -3.49 -4.31 -3.73
C SER A 25 -2.61 -3.15 -4.18
N ILE A 26 -1.30 -3.39 -4.21
CA ILE A 26 -0.29 -2.38 -4.54
C ILE A 26 0.11 -2.44 -6.01
N VAL A 27 0.02 -1.30 -6.69
CA VAL A 27 0.38 -1.10 -8.10
C VAL A 27 1.39 0.03 -8.22
N ARG A 28 2.34 -0.12 -9.16
CA ARG A 28 3.27 0.96 -9.55
C ARG A 28 3.08 1.20 -11.04
N SER A 29 2.87 2.46 -11.41
CA SER A 29 2.84 2.91 -12.80
C SER A 29 4.25 2.93 -13.39
N ASP A 30 4.37 2.78 -14.71
CA ASP A 30 5.63 2.96 -15.45
C ASP A 30 6.22 4.38 -15.26
N LYS A 31 5.39 5.37 -14.93
CA LYS A 31 5.82 6.74 -14.58
C LYS A 31 6.37 6.88 -13.16
N GLY A 32 6.46 5.79 -12.41
CA GLY A 32 7.03 5.76 -11.05
C GLY A 32 6.05 6.05 -9.92
N ARG A 33 4.80 6.43 -10.22
CA ARG A 33 3.74 6.64 -9.22
C ARG A 33 3.23 5.33 -8.63
N TRP A 34 2.92 5.34 -7.34
CA TRP A 34 2.42 4.23 -6.57
C TRP A 34 0.94 4.40 -6.24
N TRP A 35 0.22 3.29 -6.26
CA TRP A 35 -1.20 3.21 -5.93
C TRP A 35 -1.45 2.02 -5.01
N GLY A 36 -2.33 2.21 -4.03
CA GLY A 36 -2.89 1.17 -3.19
C GLY A 36 -4.40 1.19 -3.30
N PHE A 37 -5.00 0.03 -3.58
CA PHE A 37 -6.45 -0.15 -3.58
C PHE A 37 -6.82 -1.19 -2.54
N LEU A 38 -7.83 -0.91 -1.74
CA LEU A 38 -8.29 -1.86 -0.74
C LEU A 38 -8.93 -3.05 -1.45
N ASP A 39 -8.46 -4.25 -1.13
CA ASP A 39 -8.94 -5.49 -1.69
C ASP A 39 -10.08 -6.03 -0.82
N THR A 40 -11.32 -5.80 -1.25
CA THR A 40 -12.52 -6.23 -0.52
C THR A 40 -12.67 -7.75 -0.48
N ASP A 41 -12.09 -8.48 -1.44
CA ASP A 41 -12.10 -9.94 -1.43
C ASP A 41 -11.19 -10.49 -0.32
N LYS A 42 -10.05 -9.83 -0.05
CA LYS A 42 -9.16 -10.22 1.05
C LYS A 42 -9.70 -9.90 2.44
N ARG A 43 -10.37 -8.75 2.59
CA ARG A 43 -10.80 -8.25 3.91
C ARG A 43 -11.99 -9.02 4.49
N GLY A 44 -12.67 -9.81 3.66
CA GLY A 44 -13.83 -10.60 4.04
C GLY A 44 -15.11 -9.76 4.17
N LYS A 45 -16.25 -10.45 4.14
CA LYS A 45 -17.60 -9.86 4.16
C LYS A 45 -17.94 -9.03 5.40
N ASP A 46 -17.18 -9.19 6.48
CA ASP A 46 -17.41 -8.53 7.78
C ASP A 46 -16.53 -7.27 7.96
N ALA A 47 -15.86 -6.83 6.90
CA ALA A 47 -14.98 -5.67 6.93
C ALA A 47 -15.75 -4.36 7.18
N VAL A 48 -15.34 -3.62 8.21
CA VAL A 48 -15.92 -2.31 8.57
C VAL A 48 -15.79 -1.34 7.38
N PRO A 49 -16.81 -0.55 7.01
CA PRO A 49 -16.69 0.41 5.92
C PRO A 49 -15.52 1.37 6.15
N VAL A 50 -14.50 1.31 5.30
CA VAL A 50 -13.38 2.28 5.33
C VAL A 50 -13.68 3.45 4.42
N ARG A 51 -13.35 4.65 4.89
CA ARG A 51 -13.59 5.91 4.17
C ARG A 51 -12.71 6.05 2.92
N THR A 52 -11.56 5.39 2.90
CA THR A 52 -10.58 5.46 1.83
C THR A 52 -10.35 4.06 1.27
N THR A 53 -10.77 3.84 0.03
CA THR A 53 -10.57 2.56 -0.69
C THR A 53 -9.44 2.64 -1.72
N ALA A 54 -8.86 3.82 -1.92
CA ALA A 54 -7.75 4.06 -2.83
C ALA A 54 -6.84 5.18 -2.31
N ALA A 55 -5.53 5.00 -2.44
CA ALA A 55 -4.51 6.00 -2.15
C ALA A 55 -3.43 6.00 -3.22
N ASP A 56 -2.88 7.17 -3.54
CA ASP A 56 -1.78 7.30 -4.48
C ASP A 56 -0.67 8.22 -3.95
N ALA A 57 0.56 7.91 -4.33
CA ALA A 57 1.72 8.69 -3.96
C ALA A 57 2.88 8.54 -4.95
N ASP A 58 3.73 9.56 -5.04
CA ASP A 58 4.91 9.51 -5.91
C ASP A 58 6.07 8.70 -5.29
N THR A 59 5.98 8.33 -4.00
CA THR A 59 6.98 7.49 -3.31
C THR A 59 6.32 6.36 -2.53
N PRO A 60 7.00 5.20 -2.38
CA PRO A 60 6.44 4.08 -1.61
C PRO A 60 6.29 4.42 -0.13
N GLN A 61 7.15 5.26 0.44
CA GLN A 61 7.03 5.71 1.83
C GLN A 61 5.77 6.54 2.04
N LYS A 62 5.49 7.46 1.11
CA LYS A 62 4.30 8.29 1.20
C LYS A 62 3.02 7.47 0.99
N LEU A 63 3.07 6.45 0.14
CA LEU A 63 1.96 5.50 0.02
C LEU A 63 1.74 4.76 1.35
N HIS A 64 2.80 4.22 1.98
CA HIS A 64 2.70 3.54 3.27
C HIS A 64 2.01 4.40 4.34
N GLU A 65 2.42 5.67 4.50
CA GLU A 65 1.77 6.60 5.44
C GLU A 65 0.27 6.79 5.17
N LEU A 66 -0.13 6.84 3.89
CA LEU A 66 -1.54 6.99 3.51
C LEU A 66 -2.35 5.73 3.79
N LEU A 67 -1.74 4.55 3.60
CA LEU A 67 -2.38 3.28 3.89
C LEU A 67 -2.55 3.08 5.39
N ASP A 68 -1.52 3.34 6.20
CA ASP A 68 -1.61 3.34 7.67
C ASP A 68 -2.73 4.27 8.18
N ALA A 69 -2.82 5.49 7.61
CA ALA A 69 -3.88 6.43 7.96
C ALA A 69 -5.28 5.97 7.53
N ALA A 70 -5.39 5.12 6.51
CA ALA A 70 -6.66 4.55 6.04
C ALA A 70 -7.11 3.33 6.86
N GLU A 71 -6.19 2.67 7.55
CA GLU A 71 -6.43 1.50 8.41
C GLU A 71 -6.70 1.86 9.87
N SER A 72 -6.35 3.08 10.30
CA SER A 72 -6.62 3.61 11.65
C SER A 72 -8.07 4.02 11.87
#